data_AF-A0A846C1G1-F1
#
_entry.id   AF-A0A846C1G1-F1
#
_cell.length_a   1.000
_cell.length_b   1.000
_cell.length_c   1.000
_cell.angle_alpha   90.00
_cell.angle_beta   90.00
_cell.angle_gamma   90.00
#
_symmetry.space_group_name_H-M   'P 1'
#
loop_
_entity.id
_entity.type
_entity.pdbx_description
1 polymer ?
#
loop_
_entity_poly.entity_id
_entity_poly.type
_entity_poly.pdbx_seq_one_letter_code
_entity_poly.pdbx_strand_id
1 'polypeptide(L)'
;MNSKYHPSATPNQKLEVGKLGEHLVAQWLQAQDWVILAYRWRCRWGEIDLIAQGGTNQQRMLAFVEVKTRSCRNWDNNGLLAITPHKQAKLWQTAELFLSENPEMADFSCRFDVALVSCEYLSPTSNSSAVGNLRQVASVQLGKPVFVADYKLILRDYIPSAFD
;
A
#
# COMPACT_ATOMS: atom_id res chain seq x y z
N MET A 1 38.61 -10.02 1.15
CA MET A 1 37.63 -8.93 1.44
C MET A 1 36.49 -9.07 0.44
N ASN A 2 35.50 -9.92 0.75
CA ASN A 2 34.46 -10.26 -0.23
C ASN A 2 33.32 -9.25 -0.14
N SER A 3 33.26 -8.38 -1.14
CA SER A 3 32.13 -7.52 -1.45
C SER A 3 30.87 -8.38 -1.60
N LYS A 4 29.95 -8.30 -0.62
CA LYS A 4 28.60 -8.85 -0.73
C LYS A 4 27.79 -7.95 -1.65
N TYR A 5 28.02 -8.06 -2.96
CA TYR A 5 27.09 -7.56 -3.97
C TYR A 5 25.76 -8.31 -3.79
N HIS A 6 24.80 -7.68 -3.11
CA HIS A 6 23.40 -8.06 -3.29
C HIS A 6 22.96 -7.43 -4.62
N PRO A 7 22.50 -8.22 -5.61
CA PRO A 7 22.00 -7.65 -6.85
C PRO A 7 20.88 -6.67 -6.52
N SER A 8 21.00 -5.44 -7.02
CA SER A 8 19.89 -4.48 -6.97
C SER A 8 18.68 -5.11 -7.64
N ALA A 9 17.53 -5.09 -6.96
CA ALA A 9 16.32 -5.75 -7.46
C ALA A 9 15.99 -5.26 -8.87
N THR A 10 15.72 -6.21 -9.77
CA THR A 10 15.28 -5.91 -11.15
C THR A 10 13.98 -5.11 -11.13
N PRO A 11 13.68 -4.32 -12.18
CA PRO A 11 12.42 -3.56 -12.26
C PRO A 11 11.17 -4.43 -12.06
N ASN A 12 11.18 -5.66 -12.56
CA ASN A 12 10.07 -6.60 -12.39
C ASN A 12 9.90 -7.02 -10.93
N GLN A 13 10.99 -7.30 -10.22
CA GLN A 13 10.96 -7.61 -8.79
C GLN A 13 10.47 -6.42 -7.95
N LYS A 14 10.86 -5.18 -8.32
CA LYS A 14 10.34 -3.97 -7.64
C LYS A 14 8.84 -3.81 -7.84
N LEU A 15 8.33 -4.08 -9.04
CA LEU A 15 6.90 -4.02 -9.35
C LEU A 15 6.12 -5.05 -8.52
N GLU A 16 6.61 -6.29 -8.44
CA GLU A 16 5.98 -7.35 -7.66
C GLU A 16 5.99 -7.02 -6.16
N VAL A 17 7.09 -6.47 -5.62
CA VAL A 17 7.15 -6.01 -4.23
C VAL A 17 6.18 -4.85 -3.97
N GLY A 18 6.01 -3.94 -4.93
CA GLY A 18 5.00 -2.88 -4.85
C GLY A 18 3.59 -3.45 -4.67
N LYS A 19 3.19 -4.37 -5.56
CA LYS A 19 1.90 -5.07 -5.49
C LYS A 19 1.71 -5.82 -4.17
N LEU A 20 2.74 -6.50 -3.66
CA LEU A 20 2.62 -7.18 -2.36
C LEU A 20 2.29 -6.22 -1.22
N GLY A 21 2.86 -5.01 -1.25
CA GLY A 21 2.51 -3.96 -0.29
C GLY A 21 1.09 -3.44 -0.46
N GLU A 22 0.64 -3.20 -1.70
CA GLU A 22 -0.74 -2.80 -1.99
C GLU A 22 -1.75 -3.83 -1.44
N HIS A 23 -1.52 -5.12 -1.68
CA HIS A 23 -2.38 -6.19 -1.16
C HIS A 23 -2.37 -6.25 0.38
N LEU A 24 -1.22 -6.05 1.02
CA LEU A 24 -1.14 -6.02 2.48
C LEU A 24 -1.97 -4.88 3.07
N VAL A 25 -1.85 -3.68 2.48
CA VAL A 25 -2.61 -2.49 2.92
C VAL A 25 -4.10 -2.69 2.70
N ALA A 26 -4.49 -3.25 1.55
CA ALA A 26 -5.88 -3.54 1.25
C ALA A 26 -6.50 -4.55 2.24
N GLN A 27 -5.77 -5.63 2.58
CA GLN A 27 -6.22 -6.59 3.59
C GLN A 27 -6.34 -5.95 4.97
N TRP A 28 -5.41 -5.05 5.33
CA TRP A 28 -5.51 -4.30 6.58
C TRP A 28 -6.75 -3.41 6.60
N LEU A 29 -6.99 -2.65 5.53
CA LEU A 29 -8.17 -1.79 5.38
C LEU A 29 -9.47 -2.59 5.46
N GLN A 30 -9.55 -3.74 4.80
CA GLN A 30 -10.69 -4.66 4.90
C GLN A 30 -10.92 -5.17 6.32
N ALA A 31 -9.85 -5.45 7.06
CA ALA A 31 -9.94 -5.80 8.48
C ALA A 31 -10.36 -4.61 9.38
N GLN A 32 -10.34 -3.38 8.86
CA GLN A 32 -10.88 -2.17 9.51
C GLN A 32 -12.26 -1.78 8.94
N ASP A 33 -12.98 -2.72 8.32
CA ASP A 33 -14.31 -2.52 7.72
C ASP A 33 -14.36 -1.55 6.52
N TRP A 34 -13.23 -1.35 5.83
CA TRP A 34 -13.21 -0.64 4.54
C TRP A 34 -13.43 -1.58 3.36
N VAL A 35 -14.18 -1.13 2.37
CA VAL A 35 -14.38 -1.83 1.10
C VAL A 35 -13.39 -1.30 0.08
N ILE A 36 -12.59 -2.18 -0.53
CA ILE A 36 -11.67 -1.79 -1.60
C ILE A 36 -12.47 -1.68 -2.91
N LEU A 37 -12.53 -0.47 -3.47
CA LEU A 37 -13.21 -0.18 -4.72
C LEU A 37 -12.30 -0.42 -5.93
N ALA A 38 -11.02 -0.06 -5.81
CA ALA A 38 -10.06 -0.20 -6.90
C ALA A 38 -8.63 -0.40 -6.40
N TYR A 39 -7.86 -1.14 -7.18
CA TYR A 39 -6.40 -1.19 -7.12
C TYR A 39 -5.84 -0.47 -8.34
N ARG A 40 -4.83 0.37 -8.15
CA ARG A 40 -4.03 0.99 -9.21
C ARG A 40 -4.90 1.65 -10.27
N TRP A 41 -5.89 2.43 -9.82
CA TRP A 41 -6.78 3.15 -10.71
C TRP A 41 -5.99 4.23 -11.45
N ARG A 42 -6.09 4.25 -12.77
CA ARG A 42 -5.23 5.06 -13.65
C ARG A 42 -6.06 5.95 -14.55
N CYS A 43 -5.56 7.16 -14.75
CA CYS A 43 -6.06 8.05 -15.78
C CYS A 43 -4.93 8.86 -16.41
N ARG A 44 -5.27 9.81 -17.28
CA ARG A 44 -4.30 10.69 -17.94
C ARG A 44 -3.47 11.56 -16.99
N TRP A 45 -3.95 11.81 -15.77
CA TRP A 45 -3.29 12.67 -14.80
C TRP A 45 -2.34 11.91 -13.86
N GLY A 46 -2.63 10.63 -13.58
CA GLY A 46 -1.88 9.84 -12.63
C GLY A 46 -2.47 8.45 -12.34
N GLU A 47 -2.02 7.89 -11.22
CA GLU A 47 -2.44 6.60 -10.67
C GLU A 47 -2.70 6.79 -9.17
N ILE A 48 -3.73 6.12 -8.66
CA ILE A 48 -3.99 5.97 -7.22
C ILE A 48 -3.87 4.48 -6.89
N ASP A 49 -2.99 4.14 -5.93
CA ASP A 49 -2.65 2.75 -5.63
C ASP A 49 -3.84 1.97 -5.08
N LEU A 50 -4.61 2.57 -4.16
CA LEU A 50 -5.86 1.99 -3.65
C LEU A 50 -6.95 3.07 -3.51
N ILE A 51 -8.17 2.71 -3.86
CA ILE A 51 -9.36 3.49 -3.54
C ILE A 51 -10.23 2.64 -2.62
N ALA A 52 -10.52 3.14 -1.42
CA ALA A 52 -11.28 2.43 -0.42
C ALA A 52 -12.48 3.27 0.07
N GLN A 53 -13.60 2.62 0.32
CA GLN A 53 -14.79 3.21 0.90
C GLN A 53 -14.95 2.76 2.35
N GLY A 54 -15.26 3.69 3.23
CA GLY A 54 -15.52 3.41 4.64
C GLY A 54 -16.54 4.38 5.23
N GLY A 55 -16.59 4.39 6.56
CA GLY A 55 -17.52 5.21 7.33
C GLY A 55 -18.87 4.52 7.57
N THR A 56 -19.84 5.28 8.05
CA THR A 56 -21.18 4.76 8.39
C THR A 56 -22.17 5.06 7.28
N ASN A 57 -23.38 4.51 7.37
CA ASN A 57 -24.48 4.83 6.45
C ASN A 57 -24.80 6.34 6.39
N GLN A 58 -24.51 7.08 7.46
CA GLN A 58 -24.79 8.50 7.58
C GLN A 58 -23.59 9.38 7.17
N GLN A 59 -22.37 8.82 7.18
CA GLN A 59 -21.14 9.51 6.84
C GLN A 59 -20.25 8.56 6.04
N ARG A 60 -20.41 8.58 4.71
CA ARG A 60 -19.60 7.79 3.80
C ARG A 60 -18.32 8.54 3.44
N MET A 61 -17.23 7.79 3.33
CA MET A 61 -15.91 8.33 3.06
C MET A 61 -15.19 7.52 2.00
N LEU A 62 -14.45 8.21 1.14
CA LEU A 62 -13.45 7.65 0.25
C LEU A 62 -12.05 7.98 0.76
N ALA A 63 -11.20 6.97 0.81
CA ALA A 63 -9.77 7.10 1.03
C ALA A 63 -9.05 6.78 -0.29
N PHE A 64 -8.32 7.76 -0.80
CA PHE A 64 -7.39 7.61 -1.91
C PHE A 64 -6.00 7.38 -1.33
N VAL A 65 -5.52 6.15 -1.37
CA VAL A 65 -4.34 5.71 -0.61
C VAL A 65 -3.15 5.55 -1.55
N GLU A 66 -2.05 6.21 -1.21
CA GLU A 66 -0.74 5.95 -1.79
C GLU A 66 0.02 4.93 -0.92
N VAL A 67 0.54 3.87 -1.52
CA VAL A 67 1.27 2.80 -0.84
C VAL A 67 2.76 2.87 -1.15
N LYS A 68 3.56 3.18 -0.13
CA LYS A 68 5.02 3.21 -0.25
C LYS A 68 5.63 1.94 0.32
N THR A 69 5.94 1.01 -0.58
CA THR A 69 6.74 -0.18 -0.23
C THR A 69 8.23 0.12 -0.35
N ARG A 70 8.99 -0.18 0.70
CA ARG A 70 10.45 0.01 0.77
C ARG A 70 11.15 -1.22 1.34
N SER A 71 12.36 -1.48 0.86
CA SER A 71 13.21 -2.50 1.48
C SER A 71 13.61 -2.06 2.89
N CYS A 72 13.65 -2.97 3.87
CA CYS A 72 14.02 -2.66 5.27
C CYS A 72 15.35 -1.89 5.45
N ARG A 73 16.29 -2.01 4.49
CA ARG A 73 17.58 -1.30 4.53
C ARG A 73 17.51 0.17 4.10
N ASN A 74 16.40 0.60 3.49
CA ASN A 74 16.18 1.97 3.02
C ASN A 74 14.98 2.61 3.74
N TRP A 75 14.85 2.35 5.04
CA TRP A 75 13.83 2.97 5.86
C TRP A 75 14.27 4.37 6.27
N ASP A 76 13.98 5.39 5.45
CA ASP A 76 14.02 6.77 5.89
C ASP A 76 12.64 7.15 6.49
N ASN A 77 12.65 7.92 7.58
CA ASN A 77 11.44 8.41 8.27
C ASN A 77 10.62 9.43 7.42
N ASN A 78 10.84 9.49 6.10
CA ASN A 78 10.37 10.54 5.21
C ASN A 78 9.03 10.21 4.51
N GLY A 79 8.23 9.31 5.07
CA GLY A 79 6.97 8.84 4.45
C GLY A 79 6.02 9.97 4.01
N LEU A 80 5.91 11.03 4.84
CA LEU A 80 5.17 12.26 4.57
C LEU A 80 5.93 13.25 3.67
N LEU A 81 7.24 13.44 3.89
CA LEU A 81 8.09 14.33 3.07
C LEU A 81 8.16 13.93 1.59
N ALA A 82 7.72 12.71 1.26
CA ALA A 82 7.70 12.18 -0.10
C ALA A 82 6.46 12.54 -0.93
N ILE A 83 5.40 13.13 -0.35
CA ILE A 83 4.26 13.64 -1.14
C ILE A 83 4.46 15.14 -1.40
N THR A 84 5.19 15.44 -2.48
CA THR A 84 5.45 16.83 -2.89
C THR A 84 4.14 17.52 -3.34
N PRO A 85 4.07 18.87 -3.31
CA PRO A 85 2.88 19.59 -3.77
C PRO A 85 2.46 19.23 -5.21
N HIS A 86 3.43 18.99 -6.10
CA HIS A 86 3.16 18.51 -7.45
C HIS A 86 2.52 17.11 -7.47
N LYS A 87 2.90 16.23 -6.55
CA LYS A 87 2.28 14.91 -6.41
C LYS A 87 0.86 15.03 -5.84
N GLN A 88 0.64 15.91 -4.87
CA GLN A 88 -0.71 16.20 -4.35
C GLN A 88 -1.62 16.68 -5.49
N ALA A 89 -1.19 17.66 -6.28
CA ALA A 89 -1.94 18.18 -7.44
C ALA A 89 -2.39 17.07 -8.40
N LYS A 90 -1.50 16.12 -8.70
CA LYS A 90 -1.85 14.97 -9.56
C LYS A 90 -2.84 14.01 -8.90
N LEU A 91 -2.68 13.74 -7.60
CA LEU A 91 -3.60 12.89 -6.85
C LEU A 91 -5.00 13.50 -6.81
N TRP A 92 -5.12 14.82 -6.59
CA TRP A 92 -6.41 15.52 -6.70
C TRP A 92 -7.05 15.38 -8.07
N GLN A 93 -6.33 15.71 -9.14
CA GLN A 93 -6.87 15.59 -10.51
C GLN A 93 -7.30 14.15 -10.86
N THR A 94 -6.57 13.16 -10.31
CA THR A 94 -6.88 11.75 -10.49
C THR A 94 -8.15 11.38 -9.73
N ALA A 95 -8.29 11.83 -8.47
CA ALA A 95 -9.48 11.62 -7.65
C ALA A 95 -10.73 12.34 -8.19
N GLU A 96 -10.59 13.58 -8.67
CA GLU A 96 -11.68 14.33 -9.30
C GLU A 96 -12.24 13.58 -10.52
N LEU A 97 -11.37 13.01 -11.35
CA LEU A 97 -11.83 12.22 -12.50
C LEU A 97 -12.53 10.93 -12.04
N PHE A 98 -11.99 10.24 -11.03
CA PHE A 98 -12.66 9.08 -10.45
C PHE A 98 -14.06 9.43 -9.96
N LEU A 99 -14.24 10.53 -9.24
CA LEU A 99 -15.56 10.99 -8.78
C LEU A 99 -16.49 11.35 -9.93
N SER A 100 -15.97 11.97 -10.99
CA SER A 100 -16.78 12.30 -12.18
C SER A 100 -17.30 11.06 -12.92
N GLU A 101 -16.56 9.95 -12.85
CA GLU A 101 -16.96 8.65 -13.41
C GLU A 101 -17.88 7.84 -12.47
N ASN A 102 -18.01 8.25 -11.20
CA ASN A 102 -18.84 7.59 -10.18
C ASN A 102 -19.74 8.62 -9.44
N PRO A 103 -20.75 9.20 -10.12
CA PRO A 103 -21.57 10.27 -9.58
C PRO A 103 -22.32 9.93 -8.28
N GLU A 104 -22.61 8.65 -8.03
CA GLU A 104 -23.23 8.16 -6.80
C GLU A 104 -22.35 8.34 -5.55
N MET A 105 -21.06 8.63 -5.74
CA MET A 105 -20.08 8.87 -4.68
C MET A 105 -19.69 10.35 -4.57
N ALA A 106 -20.28 11.24 -5.37
CA ALA A 106 -19.87 12.65 -5.44
C ALA A 106 -20.00 13.40 -4.10
N ASP A 107 -20.95 13.00 -3.25
CA ASP A 107 -21.20 13.61 -1.94
C ASP A 107 -20.39 12.95 -0.80
N PHE A 108 -19.53 11.97 -1.11
CA PHE A 108 -18.75 11.29 -0.06
C PHE A 108 -17.59 12.17 0.38
N SER A 109 -17.32 12.19 1.68
CA SER A 109 -16.11 12.86 2.19
C SER A 109 -14.87 12.18 1.63
N CYS A 110 -13.88 12.94 1.19
CA CYS A 110 -12.66 12.40 0.61
C CYS A 110 -11.47 12.69 1.53
N ARG A 111 -10.53 11.75 1.58
CA ARG A 111 -9.20 11.97 2.18
C ARG A 111 -8.13 11.29 1.36
N PHE A 112 -6.92 11.83 1.42
CA PHE A 112 -5.73 11.24 0.83
C PHE A 112 -4.86 10.63 1.92
N ASP A 113 -4.66 9.32 1.83
CA ASP A 113 -3.95 8.56 2.86
C ASP A 113 -2.60 8.09 2.34
N VAL A 114 -1.66 7.83 3.25
CA VAL A 114 -0.36 7.21 2.92
C VAL A 114 -0.15 5.99 3.79
N ALA A 115 0.15 4.85 3.17
CA ALA A 115 0.54 3.63 3.85
C ALA A 115 2.04 3.35 3.63
N LEU A 116 2.76 3.03 4.71
CA LEU A 116 4.18 2.71 4.66
C LEU A 116 4.41 1.24 4.92
N VAL A 117 4.94 0.52 3.93
CA VAL A 117 5.19 -0.92 4.00
C VAL A 117 6.69 -1.18 3.95
N SER A 118 7.22 -1.90 4.95
CA SER A 118 8.57 -2.44 4.87
C SER A 118 8.53 -3.85 4.30
N CYS A 119 9.45 -4.16 3.39
CA CYS A 119 9.59 -5.47 2.76
C CYS A 119 11.02 -6.00 2.92
N GLU A 120 11.14 -7.27 3.29
CA GLU A 120 12.40 -7.99 3.43
C GLU A 120 12.31 -9.30 2.64
N TYR A 121 13.27 -9.54 1.74
CA TYR A 121 13.42 -10.83 1.07
C TYR A 121 14.13 -11.80 2.02
N LEU A 122 13.47 -12.90 2.34
CA LEU A 122 14.01 -14.01 3.10
C LEU A 122 14.75 -14.90 2.11
N SER A 123 16.08 -14.86 2.11
CA SER A 123 16.86 -15.79 1.30
C SER A 123 16.51 -17.21 1.72
N PRO A 124 16.16 -18.12 0.78
CA PRO A 124 15.93 -19.51 1.11
C PRO A 124 17.24 -20.05 1.69
N THR A 125 17.27 -20.21 3.01
CA THR A 125 18.42 -20.82 3.66
C THR A 125 18.27 -22.31 3.42
N SER A 126 19.31 -22.93 2.86
CA SER A 126 19.43 -24.38 2.68
C SER A 126 19.26 -25.10 4.02
N ASN A 127 18.00 -25.34 4.39
CA ASN A 127 17.41 -26.23 5.41
C ASN A 127 16.04 -25.64 5.80
N SER A 128 14.98 -25.99 5.07
CA SER A 128 13.62 -25.60 5.43
C SER A 128 12.64 -26.74 5.16
N SER A 129 12.73 -27.77 6.01
CA SER A 129 11.62 -28.67 6.34
C SER A 129 10.59 -27.92 7.19
N ALA A 130 10.05 -26.82 6.66
CA ALA A 130 9.01 -26.03 7.31
C ALA A 130 8.20 -25.23 6.27
N VAL A 131 8.01 -25.77 5.07
CA VAL A 131 6.97 -25.26 4.15
C VAL A 131 5.63 -25.88 4.56
N GLY A 132 5.24 -25.60 5.80
CA GLY A 132 3.93 -25.94 6.32
C GLY A 132 2.96 -24.84 5.92
N ASN A 133 2.11 -25.13 4.94
CA ASN A 133 0.82 -24.49 4.67
C ASN A 133 0.53 -23.21 5.48
N LEU A 134 0.94 -22.04 4.96
CA LEU A 134 0.40 -20.75 5.44
C LEU A 134 -1.01 -20.58 4.87
N ARG A 135 -1.91 -21.43 5.36
CA ARG A 135 -3.35 -21.23 5.25
C ARG A 135 -3.70 -20.08 6.20
N GLN A 136 -4.33 -19.06 5.61
CA GLN A 136 -5.21 -18.09 6.25
C GLN A 136 -4.51 -17.01 7.09
N VAL A 137 -4.34 -15.85 6.43
CA VAL A 137 -3.94 -14.56 7.03
C VAL A 137 -5.06 -14.12 7.97
N ALA A 138 -5.01 -14.58 9.23
CA ALA A 138 -5.84 -14.05 10.29
C ALA A 138 -5.37 -12.61 10.58
N SER A 139 -6.21 -11.64 10.20
CA SER A 139 -6.13 -10.19 10.42
C SER A 139 -4.74 -9.56 10.32
N VAL A 140 -4.45 -8.93 9.18
CA VAL A 140 -3.30 -8.03 9.06
C VAL A 140 -3.40 -6.95 10.14
N GLN A 141 -2.35 -6.78 10.93
CA GLN A 141 -2.27 -5.79 12.01
C GLN A 141 -1.08 -4.86 11.77
N LEU A 142 -1.25 -3.60 12.18
CA LEU A 142 -0.18 -2.61 12.13
C LEU A 142 1.03 -3.08 12.95
N GLY A 143 2.22 -3.00 12.35
CA GLY A 143 3.50 -3.39 12.96
C GLY A 143 3.75 -4.90 13.07
N LYS A 144 2.80 -5.77 12.67
CA LYS A 144 2.97 -7.23 12.70
C LYS A 144 3.47 -7.76 11.33
N PRO A 145 4.40 -8.73 11.33
CA PRO A 145 4.89 -9.31 10.09
C PRO A 145 3.86 -10.24 9.44
N VAL A 146 3.74 -10.12 8.12
CA VAL A 146 3.02 -11.05 7.25
C VAL A 146 4.04 -11.67 6.29
N PHE A 147 3.97 -12.99 6.15
CA PHE A 147 4.89 -13.75 5.32
C PHE A 147 4.16 -14.18 4.04
N VAL A 148 4.69 -13.79 2.88
CA VAL A 148 4.14 -14.12 1.57
C VAL A 148 5.27 -14.61 0.69
N ALA A 149 5.22 -15.89 0.30
CA ALA A 149 6.32 -16.57 -0.39
C ALA A 149 7.65 -16.34 0.34
N ASP A 150 8.66 -15.82 -0.34
CA ASP A 150 9.99 -15.52 0.21
C ASP A 150 10.09 -14.10 0.80
N TYR A 151 8.97 -13.44 1.08
CA TYR A 151 8.96 -12.07 1.60
C TYR A 151 8.33 -11.97 2.98
N LYS A 152 8.95 -11.17 3.83
CA LYS A 152 8.38 -10.67 5.07
C LYS A 152 7.98 -9.22 4.85
N LEU A 153 6.68 -8.93 4.97
CA LEU A 153 6.13 -7.59 4.88
C LEU A 153 5.61 -7.13 6.24
N ILE A 154 5.72 -5.83 6.53
CA ILE A 154 5.12 -5.20 7.71
C ILE A 154 4.50 -3.89 7.26
N LEU A 155 3.20 -3.70 7.52
CA LEU A 155 2.58 -2.38 7.48
C LEU A 155 3.09 -1.60 8.68
N ARG A 156 3.96 -0.63 8.46
CA ARG A 156 4.64 0.10 9.54
C ARG A 156 3.80 1.26 10.04
N ASP A 157 3.14 1.94 9.12
CA ASP A 157 2.32 3.10 9.42
C ASP A 157 1.18 3.24 8.41
N TYR A 158 0.08 3.84 8.86
CA TYR A 158 -1.05 4.25 8.04
C TYR A 158 -1.45 5.66 8.47
N ILE A 159 -1.21 6.63 7.58
CA ILE A 159 -1.38 8.05 7.86
C ILE A 159 -2.64 8.53 7.15
N PRO A 160 -3.77 8.66 7.86
CA PRO A 160 -4.99 9.19 7.27
C PRO A 160 -4.84 10.70 7.04
N SER A 161 -5.49 11.23 5.99
CA SER A 161 -5.45 12.67 5.68
C SER A 161 -4.03 13.23 5.66
N ALA A 162 -3.13 12.52 4.97
CA ALA A 162 -1.71 12.84 4.88
C ALA A 162 -1.45 14.22 4.23
N PHE A 163 -2.42 14.72 3.48
CA PHE A 163 -2.54 16.10 3.04
C PHE A 163 -4.03 16.47 2.89
N ASP A 164 -4.32 17.75 3.07
CA ASP A 164 -5.60 18.36 2.69
C ASP A 164 -5.70 18.41 1.19
#